data_AF-A0A7J3HC20-F1
#
_entry.id   AF-A0A7J3HC20-F1
#
_cell.length_a   1.000
_cell.length_b   1.000
_cell.length_c   1.000
_cell.angle_alpha   90.00
_cell.angle_beta   90.00
_cell.angle_gamma   90.00
#
_symmetry.space_group_name_H-M   'P 1'
#
loop_
_entity.id
_entity.type
_entity.pdbx_description
1 polymer ?
#
loop_
_entity_poly.entity_id
_entity_poly.type
_entity_poly.pdbx_seq_one_letter_code
_entity_poly.pdbx_strand_id
1 'polypeptide(L)' 'MPELEKELLTTTGRLLLFLGRSGGLATFTDVRRVIGSQIYYALKQAITLGLVVEEEEGRRIRLTERGRILAECLARCF' A
#
# COMPACT_ATOMS: atom_id res chain seq x y z
N MET A 1 -8.24 7.44 7.16
CA MET A 1 -8.82 6.93 5.90
C MET A 1 -10.28 7.33 5.88
N PRO A 2 -10.67 8.23 4.97
CA PRO A 2 -12.06 8.51 4.62
C PRO A 2 -12.91 7.24 4.56
N GLU A 3 -14.16 7.31 5.00
CA GLU A 3 -15.08 6.15 5.05
C GLU A 3 -15.29 5.53 3.66
N LEU A 4 -15.39 6.37 2.64
CA LEU A 4 -15.53 5.96 1.24
C LEU A 4 -14.37 5.08 0.75
N GLU A 5 -13.13 5.35 1.18
CA GLU A 5 -11.97 4.52 0.81
C GLU A 5 -12.08 3.10 1.39
N LYS A 6 -12.64 2.98 2.60
CA LYS A 6 -12.81 1.67 3.26
C LYS A 6 -13.91 0.84 2.61
N GLU A 7 -14.95 1.50 2.11
CA GLU A 7 -16.08 0.84 1.44
C GLU A 7 -15.74 0.41 0.02
N LEU A 8 -14.98 1.22 -0.72
CA LEU A 8 -14.70 0.99 -2.14
C LEU A 8 -13.39 0.23 -2.41
N LEU A 9 -12.35 0.46 -1.61
CA LEU A 9 -11.03 -0.12 -1.89
C LEU A 9 -10.82 -1.44 -1.15
N THR A 10 -10.28 -2.40 -1.89
CA THR A 10 -9.71 -3.61 -1.30
C THR A 10 -8.58 -3.26 -0.33
N THR A 11 -8.24 -4.16 0.58
CA THR A 11 -7.13 -3.98 1.52
C THR A 11 -5.80 -3.68 0.81
N THR A 12 -5.58 -4.28 -0.37
CA THR A 12 -4.42 -4.00 -1.23
C THR A 12 -4.52 -2.64 -1.91
N GLY A 13 -5.71 -2.22 -2.36
CA GLY A 13 -5.93 -0.86 -2.86
C GLY A 13 -5.65 0.21 -1.81
N ARG A 14 -6.10 -0.03 -0.57
CA ARG A 14 -5.82 0.82 0.60
C ARG A 14 -4.32 0.91 0.91
N LEU A 15 -3.58 -0.20 0.80
CA LEU A 15 -2.12 -0.23 0.92
C LEU A 15 -1.45 0.66 -0.13
N LEU A 16 -1.83 0.52 -1.40
CA LEU A 16 -1.23 1.30 -2.48
C LEU A 16 -1.55 2.79 -2.37
N LEU A 17 -2.80 3.14 -2.04
CA LEU A 17 -3.20 4.53 -1.81
C LEU A 17 -2.39 5.16 -0.66
N PHE A 18 -2.24 4.44 0.45
CA PHE A 18 -1.44 4.89 1.59
C PHE A 18 0.03 5.11 1.22
N LEU A 19 0.64 4.14 0.53
CA LEU A 19 2.02 4.25 0.08
C LEU A 19 2.20 5.41 -0.91
N GLY A 20 1.26 5.60 -1.84
CA GLY A 20 1.26 6.73 -2.79
C GLY A 20 1.26 8.08 -2.08
N ARG A 21 0.35 8.26 -1.11
CA ARG A 21 0.30 9.48 -0.28
C ARG A 21 1.53 9.67 0.60
N SER A 22 2.25 8.60 0.92
CA SER A 22 3.49 8.62 1.71
C SER A 22 4.76 8.81 0.85
N GLY A 23 4.64 9.14 -0.44
CA GLY A 23 5.80 9.29 -1.33
C GLY A 23 6.40 7.97 -1.80
N GLY A 24 5.68 6.86 -1.63
CA GLY A 24 6.02 5.54 -2.14
C GLY A 24 6.93 4.69 -1.25
N LEU A 25 7.18 5.11 -0.01
CA LEU A 25 7.96 4.37 0.98
C LEU A 25 7.33 4.56 2.37
N ALA A 26 7.15 3.48 3.13
CA ALA A 26 6.69 3.54 4.51
C ALA A 26 7.28 2.42 5.35
N THR A 27 7.30 2.57 6.67
CA THR A 27 7.68 1.46 7.55
C THR A 27 6.57 0.43 7.63
N PHE A 28 6.93 -0.82 7.96
CA PHE A 28 5.95 -1.87 8.21
C PHE A 28 4.96 -1.47 9.31
N THR A 29 5.43 -0.76 10.34
CA THR A 29 4.60 -0.26 11.45
C THR A 29 3.56 0.73 10.97
N ASP A 30 3.94 1.68 10.10
CA ASP A 30 3.01 2.65 9.53
C ASP A 30 1.93 1.97 8.69
N VAL A 31 2.35 1.04 7.82
CA VAL A 31 1.42 0.25 7.01
C VAL A 31 0.49 -0.56 7.90
N ARG A 32 0.99 -1.18 8.98
CA ARG A 32 0.17 -1.99 9.89
C ARG A 32 -0.87 -1.15 10.60
N ARG A 33 -0.53 0.08 10.99
CA ARG A 33 -1.45 1.01 11.63
C ARG A 33 -2.62 1.38 10.71
N VAL A 34 -2.39 1.46 9.41
CA VAL A 34 -3.40 1.85 8.42
C VAL A 34 -4.24 0.65 7.94
N ILE A 35 -3.58 -0.47 7.66
CA ILE A 35 -4.20 -1.65 7.05
C ILE A 35 -4.80 -2.59 8.10
N GLY A 36 -4.22 -2.64 9.30
CA GLY A 36 -4.67 -3.49 10.40
C GLY A 36 -4.25 -4.95 10.23
N SER A 37 -5.09 -5.87 10.71
CA SER A 37 -4.80 -7.31 10.79
C SER A 37 -4.57 -7.99 9.43
N GLN A 38 -5.03 -7.39 8.34
CA GLN A 38 -4.90 -7.94 6.99
C GLN A 38 -3.61 -7.50 6.27
N ILE A 39 -2.67 -6.84 6.96
CA ILE A 39 -1.41 -6.37 6.35
C ILE A 39 -0.65 -7.47 5.62
N TYR A 40 -0.46 -8.65 6.23
CA TYR A 40 0.31 -9.73 5.63
C TYR A 40 -0.32 -10.24 4.33
N TYR A 41 -1.66 -10.32 4.29
CA TYR A 41 -2.38 -10.69 3.08
C TYR A 41 -2.20 -9.64 1.97
N ALA A 42 -2.39 -8.36 2.32
CA ALA A 42 -2.26 -7.26 1.37
C ALA A 42 -0.83 -7.13 0.82
N LEU A 43 0.19 -7.26 1.67
CA LEU A 43 1.59 -7.24 1.26
C LEU A 43 1.93 -8.42 0.38
N LYS A 44 1.55 -9.64 0.77
CA LYS A 44 1.78 -10.83 -0.05
C LYS A 44 1.18 -10.64 -1.44
N GLN A 45 -0.08 -10.18 -1.53
CA GLN A 45 -0.72 -9.92 -2.82
C GLN A 45 0.01 -8.84 -3.63
N ALA A 46 0.36 -7.70 -3.01
CA ALA A 46 1.05 -6.61 -3.68
C ALA A 46 2.45 -7.00 -4.17
N ILE A 47 3.19 -7.80 -3.40
CA ILE A 47 4.50 -8.35 -3.78
C ILE A 47 4.33 -9.33 -4.95
N THR A 48 3.37 -10.26 -4.86
CA THR A 48 3.08 -11.22 -5.95
C THR A 48 2.70 -10.51 -7.25
N LEU A 49 2.01 -9.37 -7.16
CA LEU A 49 1.64 -8.55 -8.33
C LEU A 49 2.79 -7.64 -8.83
N GLY A 50 3.93 -7.61 -8.14
CA GLY A 50 5.08 -6.76 -8.48
C GLY A 50 4.81 -5.27 -8.26
N LEU A 51 3.93 -4.92 -7.32
CA LEU A 51 3.54 -3.53 -7.02
C LEU A 51 4.34 -2.94 -5.86
N VAL A 52 4.81 -3.77 -4.93
CA VAL A 52 5.66 -3.36 -3.82
C VAL A 52 6.84 -4.31 -3.65
N VAL A 53 7.87 -3.83 -2.96
CA VAL A 53 8.99 -4.63 -2.47
C VAL A 53 9.22 -4.34 -1.01
N GLU A 54 9.68 -5.35 -0.28
CA GLU A 54 10.18 -5.20 1.08
C GLU A 54 11.67 -4.83 1.05
N GLU A 55 12.05 -3.89 1.89
CA GLU A 55 13.44 -3.45 2.09
C GLU A 55 13.82 -3.59 3.56
N GLU A 56 15.12 -3.56 3.85
CA GLU A 56 15.66 -3.63 5.21
C GLU A 56 15.10 -4.84 5.99
N GLU A 57 15.15 -6.03 5.38
CA GLU A 57 14.62 -7.29 5.97
C GLU A 57 13.13 -7.19 6.37
N GLY A 58 12.33 -6.48 5.58
CA GLY A 58 10.89 -6.32 5.82
C GLY A 58 10.51 -5.16 6.74
N ARG A 59 11.46 -4.33 7.16
CA ARG A 59 11.17 -3.15 7.98
C ARG A 59 10.53 -2.02 7.18
N ARG A 60 10.79 -1.95 5.89
CA ARG A 60 10.26 -0.93 4.98
C ARG A 60 9.59 -1.56 3.78
N ILE A 61 8.57 -0.87 3.27
CA ILE A 61 7.79 -1.29 2.12
C ILE A 61 7.83 -0.15 1.12
N ARG A 62 8.30 -0.44 -0.09
CA ARG A 62 8.44 0.54 -1.18
C ARG A 62 7.59 0.15 -2.37
N LEU A 63 7.02 1.14 -3.05
CA LEU A 63 6.40 0.94 -4.37
C LEU A 63 7.46 0.61 -5.42
N THR A 64 7.15 -0.35 -6.29
CA THR A 64 7.86 -0.51 -7.56
C THR A 64 7.43 0.61 -8.51
N GLU A 65 8.08 0.72 -9.67
CA GLU A 65 7.63 1.64 -10.73
C GLU A 65 6.17 1.38 -11.13
N ARG A 66 5.81 0.11 -11.35
CA ARG A 66 4.43 -0.30 -11.63
C ARG A 66 3.48 0.06 -10.48
N GLY A 67 3.94 -0.13 -9.24
CA GLY A 67 3.19 0.25 -8.04
C GLY A 67 2.91 1.75 -7.96
N ARG A 68 3.91 2.58 -8.31
CA ARG A 68 3.77 4.05 -8.32
C ARG A 68 2.69 4.51 -9.28
N ILE A 69 2.70 4.02 -10.52
CA ILE A 69 1.69 4.38 -11.52
C ILE A 69 0.28 4.10 -10.99
N LEU A 70 0.06 2.91 -10.41
CA LEU A 70 -1.24 2.55 -9.87
C LEU A 70 -1.61 3.37 -8.63
N ALA A 71 -0.65 3.61 -7.73
CA ALA A 71 -0.85 4.41 -6.54
C ALA A 71 -1.18 5.87 -6.87
N GLU A 72 -0.55 6.45 -7.89
CA GLU A 72 -0.86 7.79 -8.41
C GLU A 72 -2.27 7.86 -9.00
N CYS A 73 -2.69 6.85 -9.75
CA CYS A 73 -4.08 6.75 -10.22
C CYS A 73 -5.06 6.71 -9.05
N LEU A 74 -4.79 5.92 -8.02
CA LEU A 74 -5.63 5.85 -6.82
C LEU A 74 -5.67 7.19 -6.07
N ALA A 75 -4.52 7.82 -5.86
CA ALA A 75 -4.41 9.10 -5.14
C ALA A 75 -5.05 10.29 -5.89
N ARG A 76 -5.21 10.19 -7.21
CA ARG A 76 -5.98 11.15 -8.00
C ARG A 76 -7.49 10.96 -7.86
N CYS A 77 -7.93 9.75 -7.60
CA CYS A 77 -9.35 9.40 -7.46
C CYS A 77 -9.87 9.55 -6.02
N PHE A 78 -8.99 9.47 -5.03
CA PHE A 78 -9.33 9.46 -3.60
C PHE A 78 -8.42 10.40 -2.81
#